data_AF-A0AAI9K2J5-F1
#
_entry.id   AF-A0AAI9K2J5-F1
#
_cell.length_a   1.000
_cell.length_b   1.000
_cell.length_c   1.000
_cell.angle_alpha   90.00
_cell.angle_beta   90.00
_cell.angle_gamma   90.00
#
_symmetry.space_group_name_H-M   'P 1'
#
loop_
_entity.id
_entity.type
_entity.pdbx_description
1 polymer ?
#
loop_
_entity_poly.entity_id
_entity_poly.type
_entity_poly.pdbx_seq_one_letter_code
_entity_poly.pdbx_strand_id
1 'polypeptide(L)' 'MEDASNGRKGIAKELLSRVVNDARDYGCGTIQITASDMGVKLYTDFGFVHNGNFMQYKL' A
#
# COMPACT_ATOMS: atom_id res chain seq x y z
N MET A 1 14.36 -14.44 -24.13
CA MET A 1 13.85 -13.47 -25.11
C MET A 1 13.02 -12.47 -24.32
N GLU A 2 13.60 -11.28 -24.14
CA GLU A 2 12.97 -9.95 -23.89
C GLU A 2 12.01 -9.82 -22.68
N ASP A 3 12.02 -8.81 -21.81
CA ASP A 3 12.28 -7.40 -22.07
C ASP A 3 12.46 -6.60 -20.77
N ALA A 4 13.21 -5.51 -20.90
CA ALA A 4 13.57 -4.53 -19.90
C ALA A 4 12.37 -3.74 -19.34
N SER A 5 11.79 -4.19 -18.22
CA SER A 5 10.75 -3.45 -17.49
C SER A 5 11.07 -3.37 -15.99
N ASN A 6 12.21 -2.79 -15.65
CA ASN A 6 12.67 -2.62 -14.26
C ASN A 6 12.13 -1.33 -13.58
N GLY A 7 10.94 -0.87 -13.99
CA GLY A 7 10.23 0.24 -13.34
C GLY A 7 8.72 0.09 -13.56
N ARG A 8 7.93 0.01 -12.48
CA ARG A 8 6.47 -0.16 -12.44
C ARG A 8 5.91 -1.60 -12.63
N LYS A 9 6.56 -2.63 -12.09
CA LYS A 9 6.03 -4.02 -12.06
C LYS A 9 4.98 -4.31 -10.96
N GLY A 10 4.32 -3.29 -10.41
CA GLY A 10 3.32 -3.52 -9.35
C GLY A 10 3.89 -4.10 -8.04
N ILE A 11 5.21 -4.07 -7.85
CA ILE A 11 5.89 -4.63 -6.68
C ILE A 11 5.34 -4.02 -5.38
N ALA A 12 5.12 -2.69 -5.37
CA ALA A 12 4.52 -2.03 -4.21
C ALA A 12 3.09 -2.53 -3.93
N LYS A 13 2.29 -2.75 -4.98
CA LYS A 13 0.93 -3.29 -4.85
C LYS A 13 0.94 -4.72 -4.32
N GLU A 14 1.86 -5.55 -4.80
CA GLU A 14 2.05 -6.93 -4.31
C GLU A 14 2.46 -6.95 -2.84
N LEU A 15 3.47 -6.16 -2.46
CA LEU A 15 3.92 -6.05 -1.06
C LEU A 15 2.81 -5.54 -0.14
N LEU A 16 2.09 -4.49 -0.55
CA LEU A 16 0.96 -3.95 0.21
C LEU A 16 -0.16 -4.98 0.35
N SER A 17 -0.45 -5.75 -0.71
CA SER A 17 -1.47 -6.81 -0.66
C SER A 17 -1.11 -7.91 0.33
N ARG A 18 0.18 -8.28 0.42
CA ARG A 18 0.65 -9.25 1.43
C ARG A 18 0.48 -8.71 2.85
N VAL A 19 0.91 -7.47 3.11
CA VAL A 19 0.75 -6.83 4.42
C VAL A 19 -0.72 -6.73 4.84
N VAL A 20 -1.61 -6.41 3.89
CA VAL A 20 -3.06 -6.33 4.13
C VAL A 20 -3.65 -7.69 4.47
N ASN A 21 -3.28 -8.74 3.73
CA ASN A 21 -3.74 -10.10 4.01
C ASN A 21 -3.23 -10.59 5.36
N ASP A 22 -1.94 -10.44 5.64
CA ASP A 22 -1.35 -10.81 6.93
C ASP A 22 -2.09 -10.09 8.07
N ALA A 23 -2.26 -8.77 7.96
CA ALA A 23 -2.97 -7.99 8.98
C ALA A 23 -4.43 -8.44 9.16
N ARG A 24 -5.11 -8.86 8.09
CA ARG A 24 -6.46 -9.43 8.17
C ARG A 24 -6.45 -10.78 8.89
N ASP A 25 -5.49 -11.65 8.60
CA ASP A 25 -5.32 -12.96 9.26
C ASP A 25 -4.97 -12.81 10.75
N TYR A 26 -4.20 -11.77 11.10
CA TYR A 26 -3.93 -11.39 12.50
C TYR A 26 -5.13 -10.73 13.21
N GLY A 27 -6.22 -10.43 12.50
CA GLY A 27 -7.40 -9.77 13.07
C GLY A 27 -7.24 -8.27 13.33
N CYS A 28 -6.31 -7.60 12.61
CA CYS A 28 -6.18 -6.15 12.67
C CYS A 28 -7.42 -5.48 12.04
N GLY A 29 -7.90 -4.39 12.66
CA GLY A 29 -9.04 -3.63 12.13
C GLY A 29 -8.67 -2.49 11.18
N THR A 30 -7.42 -2.00 11.25
CA THR A 30 -6.96 -0.85 10.45
C THR A 30 -5.44 -0.86 10.33
N ILE A 31 -4.92 -0.55 9.16
CA ILE A 31 -3.49 -0.36 8.88
C ILE A 31 -3.23 1.13 8.74
N GLN A 32 -2.16 1.64 9.36
CA GLN A 32 -1.72 3.03 9.23
C GLN A 32 -0.29 3.07 8.70
N ILE A 33 -0.04 4.01 7.78
CA ILE A 33 1.26 4.21 7.15
C ILE A 33 1.61 5.70 7.07
N THR A 34 2.88 6.02 7.29
CA THR A 34 3.42 7.35 7.00
C THR A 34 3.90 7.37 5.56
N ALA A 35 3.40 8.30 4.77
CA ALA A 35 3.81 8.47 3.38
C ALA A 35 4.38 9.88 3.18
N SER A 36 5.37 10.00 2.29
CA SER A 36 5.74 11.29 1.73
C SER A 36 4.68 11.74 0.71
N ASP A 37 4.65 13.04 0.37
CA ASP A 37 3.70 13.59 -0.60
C ASP A 37 3.71 12.84 -1.95
N MET A 38 4.88 12.33 -2.38
CA MET A 38 4.98 11.48 -3.58
C MET A 38 4.33 10.11 -3.38
N GLY A 39 4.47 9.52 -2.19
CA GLY A 39 3.87 8.23 -1.84
C GLY A 39 2.36 8.29 -1.65
N VAL A 40 1.81 9.45 -1.25
CA VAL A 40 0.36 9.63 -1.02
C VAL A 40 -0.45 9.18 -2.23
N LYS A 41 -0.04 9.51 -3.45
CA LYS A 41 -0.73 9.08 -4.67
C LYS A 41 -0.75 7.56 -4.82
N LEU A 42 0.40 6.92 -4.60
CA LEU A 42 0.54 5.45 -4.68
C LEU A 42 -0.39 4.73 -3.68
N TYR A 43 -0.44 5.21 -2.43
CA TYR A 43 -1.26 4.59 -1.40
C TYR A 43 -2.75 4.94 -1.56
N THR A 44 -3.07 6.14 -2.05
CA THR A 44 -4.44 6.52 -2.42
C THR A 44 -4.98 5.60 -3.52
N ASP A 45 -4.18 5.35 -4.57
CA ASP A 45 -4.54 4.44 -5.67
C ASP A 45 -4.73 2.99 -5.18
N PHE A 46 -4.08 2.60 -4.09
CA PHE A 46 -4.27 1.30 -3.45
C PHE A 46 -5.57 1.24 -2.61
N GLY A 47 -6.05 2.37 -2.11
CA GLY A 47 -7.26 2.48 -1.29
C GLY A 47 -7.05 3.00 0.14
N PHE A 48 -5.85 3.47 0.47
CA PHE A 48 -5.62 4.17 1.73
C PHE A 48 -6.26 5.56 1.69
N VAL A 49 -6.86 5.99 2.80
CA VAL A 49 -7.45 7.32 2.97
C VAL A 49 -6.60 8.16 3.90
N HIS A 50 -6.52 9.45 3.63
CA HIS A 50 -5.76 10.37 4.47
C HIS A 50 -6.42 10.52 5.86
N ASN A 51 -5.65 10.38 6.93
CA ASN A 51 -6.08 10.56 8.32
C ASN A 51 -5.03 11.33 9.13
N GLY A 52 -5.08 12.66 9.04
CA GLY A 52 -4.13 13.54 9.72
C GLY A 52 -2.72 13.41 9.16
N ASN A 53 -1.75 12.99 9.99
CA ASN A 53 -0.35 12.85 9.58
C ASN A 53 -0.03 11.50 8.90
N PHE A 54 -1.03 10.63 8.75
CA PHE A 54 -0.87 9.27 8.25
C PHE A 54 -1.94 8.96 7.20
N MET A 55 -1.71 7.90 6.45
CA MET A 55 -2.76 7.28 5.64
C MET A 55 -3.22 6.00 6.31
N GLN A 56 -4.53 5.74 6.24
CA GLN A 56 -5.14 4.57 6.87
C GLN A 56 -5.88 3.70 5.84
N TYR A 57 -5.83 2.40 6.03
CA TYR A 57 -6.61 1.42 5.29
C TYR A 57 -7.43 0.61 6.28
N LYS A 58 -8.76 0.66 6.15
CA LYS A 58 -9.66 -0.12 7.00
C LYS A 58 -9.83 -1.51 6.38
N LEU A 59 -9.50 -2.54 7.16
CA LEU A 59 -9.48 -3.94 6.73
C LEU A 59 -10.87 -4.57 6.64
#